data_AF-A0A1G1PYK9-F1
#
_entry.id   AF-A0A1G1PYK9-F1
#
_cell.length_a   1.000
_cell.length_b   1.000
_cell.length_c   1.000
_cell.angle_alpha   90.00
_cell.angle_beta   90.00
_cell.angle_gamma   90.00
#
_symmetry.space_group_name_H-M   'P 1'
#
loop_
_entity.id
_entity.type
_entity.pdbx_description
1 polymer ?
#
loop_
_entity_poly.entity_id
_entity_poly.type
_entity_poly.pdbx_seq_one_letter_code
_entity_poly.pdbx_strand_id
1 'polypeptide(L)'
;MKEYKVSDHLKKKIKDPYFKELYELEAQKFAIIEKIVDYRIKKGITQSDLAKEVGVTQQQISKVENGEFSSVITLEKILLAIGMTVQIKAVPIKKNGKVSRLAEKGIRI
;
A
#
# COMPACT_ATOMS: atom_id res chain seq x y z
N MET A 1 -31.44 12.88 -5.20
CA MET A 1 -30.04 12.80 -4.72
C MET A 1 -29.15 13.29 -5.85
N LYS A 2 -28.30 14.31 -5.67
CA LYS A 2 -27.38 14.72 -6.75
C LYS A 2 -26.35 13.61 -6.93
N GLU A 3 -26.22 13.11 -8.16
CA GLU A 3 -25.25 12.09 -8.51
C GLU A 3 -23.84 12.68 -8.37
N TYR A 4 -23.03 12.10 -7.48
CA TYR A 4 -21.70 12.60 -7.17
C TYR A 4 -20.66 11.53 -7.45
N LYS A 5 -19.83 11.76 -8.48
CA LYS A 5 -18.79 10.81 -8.86
C LYS A 5 -17.58 10.95 -7.94
N VAL A 6 -17.14 9.83 -7.38
CA VAL A 6 -15.92 9.74 -6.54
C VAL A 6 -14.70 10.31 -7.26
N SER A 7 -14.59 10.07 -8.57
CA SER A 7 -13.51 10.60 -9.41
C SER A 7 -13.45 12.12 -9.41
N ASP A 8 -14.60 12.80 -9.46
CA ASP A 8 -14.68 14.26 -9.46
C ASP A 8 -14.40 14.85 -8.07
N HIS A 9 -14.70 14.11 -6.99
CA HIS A 9 -14.25 14.45 -5.64
C HIS A 9 -12.74 14.37 -5.50
N LEU A 10 -12.16 13.27 -5.97
CA LEU A 10 -10.75 12.99 -5.87
C LEU A 10 -9.92 14.05 -6.60
N LYS A 11 -10.33 14.42 -7.82
CA LYS A 11 -9.69 15.50 -8.60
C LYS A 11 -9.66 16.84 -7.85
N LYS A 12 -10.68 17.14 -7.05
CA LYS A 12 -10.71 18.35 -6.22
C LYS A 12 -9.78 18.24 -5.02
N LYS A 13 -9.78 17.10 -4.32
CA LYS A 13 -8.96 16.86 -3.13
C LYS A 13 -7.46 16.78 -3.44
N ILE A 14 -7.08 16.18 -4.57
CA ILE A 14 -5.68 16.08 -5.04
C ILE A 14 -5.02 17.45 -5.26
N LYS A 15 -5.79 18.54 -5.38
CA LYS A 15 -5.22 19.89 -5.45
C LYS A 15 -4.65 20.38 -4.12
N ASP A 16 -5.11 19.86 -2.98
CA ASP A 16 -4.50 20.17 -1.69
C ASP A 16 -3.15 19.44 -1.56
N PRO A 17 -2.04 20.16 -1.33
CA PRO A 17 -0.71 19.53 -1.28
C PRO A 17 -0.57 18.47 -0.19
N TYR A 18 -1.26 18.59 0.94
CA TYR A 18 -1.19 17.59 2.02
C TYR A 18 -1.90 16.30 1.62
N PHE A 19 -3.13 16.43 1.12
CA PHE A 19 -3.89 15.30 0.61
C PHE A 19 -3.14 14.62 -0.54
N LYS A 20 -2.55 15.38 -1.46
CA LYS A 20 -1.76 14.85 -2.56
C LYS A 20 -0.58 14.02 -2.07
N GLU A 21 0.16 14.51 -1.09
CA GLU A 21 1.32 13.81 -0.53
C GLU A 21 0.93 12.47 0.13
N LEU A 22 -0.14 12.46 0.94
CA LEU A 22 -0.69 11.23 1.51
C LEU A 22 -1.22 10.27 0.45
N TYR A 23 -1.90 10.80 -0.56
CA TYR A 23 -2.43 10.01 -1.67
C TYR A 23 -1.32 9.33 -2.47
N GLU A 24 -0.21 10.04 -2.74
CA GLU A 24 0.97 9.49 -3.40
C GLU A 24 1.64 8.39 -2.56
N LEU A 25 1.72 8.55 -1.23
CA LEU A 25 2.23 7.52 -0.33
C LEU A 25 1.36 6.26 -0.33
N GLU A 26 0.04 6.41 -0.26
CA GLU A 26 -0.88 5.26 -0.34
C GLU A 26 -0.83 4.59 -1.71
N ALA A 27 -0.75 5.37 -2.80
CA ALA A 27 -0.61 4.83 -4.16
C ALA A 27 0.62 3.93 -4.32
N GLN A 28 1.74 4.25 -3.65
CA GLN A 28 2.94 3.40 -3.65
C GLN A 28 2.68 2.04 -2.99
N LYS A 29 1.96 2.01 -1.86
CA LYS A 29 1.57 0.75 -1.22
C LYS A 29 0.65 -0.07 -2.13
N PHE A 30 -0.37 0.58 -2.71
CA PHE A 30 -1.31 -0.07 -3.62
C PHE A 30 -0.64 -0.69 -4.85
N ALA A 31 0.38 -0.05 -5.41
CA ALA A 31 1.12 -0.61 -6.55
C ALA A 31 1.77 -1.98 -6.24
N ILE A 32 2.19 -2.21 -4.99
CA ILE A 32 2.75 -3.49 -4.54
C ILE A 32 1.61 -4.51 -4.30
N ILE A 33 0.55 -4.07 -3.61
CA ILE A 33 -0.63 -4.88 -3.29
C ILE A 33 -1.27 -5.43 -4.56
N GLU A 34 -1.40 -4.61 -5.59
CA GLU A 34 -2.00 -4.99 -6.88
C GLU A 34 -1.27 -6.20 -7.48
N LYS A 35 0.07 -6.29 -7.34
CA LYS A 35 0.82 -7.47 -7.82
C LYS A 35 0.47 -8.74 -7.08
N ILE A 36 0.27 -8.65 -5.76
CA ILE A 36 -0.08 -9.78 -4.91
C ILE A 36 -1.50 -10.25 -5.24
N VAL A 37 -2.45 -9.32 -5.34
CA VAL A 37 -3.84 -9.60 -5.67
C VAL A 37 -3.96 -10.17 -7.08
N ASP A 38 -3.27 -9.58 -8.06
CA ASP A 38 -3.24 -10.06 -9.45
C ASP A 38 -2.72 -11.49 -9.53
N TYR A 39 -1.62 -11.80 -8.84
CA TYR A 39 -1.08 -13.16 -8.78
C TYR A 39 -2.14 -14.13 -8.25
N ARG A 40 -2.77 -13.78 -7.12
CA ARG A 40 -3.79 -14.59 -6.46
C ARG A 40 -5.00 -14.87 -7.37
N ILE A 41 -5.48 -13.83 -8.06
CA ILE A 41 -6.60 -13.92 -9.01
C ILE A 41 -6.20 -14.77 -10.23
N LYS A 42 -5.02 -14.55 -10.82
CA LYS A 42 -4.54 -15.31 -11.98
C LYS A 42 -4.34 -16.79 -11.69
N LYS A 43 -3.90 -17.13 -10.48
CA LYS A 43 -3.81 -18.53 -10.01
C LYS A 43 -5.16 -19.11 -9.57
N GLY A 44 -6.20 -18.30 -9.40
CA GLY A 44 -7.50 -18.76 -8.90
C GLY A 44 -7.48 -19.26 -7.45
N ILE A 45 -6.56 -18.74 -6.61
CA ILE A 45 -6.36 -19.21 -5.23
C ILE A 45 -6.99 -18.26 -4.20
N THR A 46 -7.30 -18.75 -3.00
CA THR A 46 -7.80 -17.92 -1.90
C THR A 46 -6.65 -17.24 -1.13
N GLN A 47 -6.96 -16.26 -0.28
CA GLN A 47 -5.96 -15.68 0.64
C GLN A 47 -5.35 -16.75 1.56
N SER A 48 -6.16 -17.72 2.00
CA SER A 48 -5.71 -18.85 2.83
C SER A 48 -4.75 -19.77 2.10
N ASP A 49 -4.96 -19.97 0.80
CA ASP A 49 -4.07 -20.81 -0.01
C ASP A 49 -2.74 -20.11 -0.27
N LEU A 50 -2.76 -18.82 -0.59
CA LEU A 50 -1.54 -18.01 -0.68
C LEU A 50 -0.78 -18.00 0.65
N ALA A 51 -1.49 -17.88 1.78
CA ALA A 51 -0.87 -17.92 3.10
C ALA A 51 -0.12 -19.24 3.36
N LYS A 52 -0.70 -20.38 2.95
CA LYS A 52 -0.06 -21.71 3.03
C LYS A 52 1.17 -21.81 2.11
N GLU A 53 1.07 -21.30 0.88
CA GLU A 53 2.18 -21.29 -0.09
C GLU A 53 3.38 -20.48 0.44
N VAL A 54 3.11 -19.35 1.09
CA VAL A 54 4.13 -18.43 1.63
C VAL A 54 4.65 -18.84 3.01
N GLY A 55 3.87 -19.59 3.79
CA GLY A 55 4.18 -19.91 5.19
C GLY A 55 3.90 -18.76 6.17
N VAL A 56 2.78 -18.05 5.97
CA VAL A 56 2.26 -16.97 6.84
C VAL A 56 0.81 -17.24 7.21
N THR A 57 0.21 -16.42 8.07
CA THR A 57 -1.23 -16.54 8.39
C THR A 57 -2.10 -15.87 7.32
N GLN A 58 -3.35 -16.34 7.15
CA GLN A 58 -4.31 -15.67 6.28
C GLN A 58 -4.58 -14.22 6.74
N GLN A 59 -4.55 -13.95 8.04
CA GLN A 59 -4.68 -12.60 8.57
C GLN A 59 -3.51 -11.70 8.14
N GLN A 60 -2.29 -12.23 8.04
CA GLN A 60 -1.14 -11.48 7.51
C GLN A 60 -1.34 -11.17 6.01
N ILE A 61 -1.81 -12.11 5.21
CA ILE A 61 -2.17 -11.86 3.80
C ILE A 61 -3.25 -10.78 3.69
N SER A 62 -4.33 -10.89 4.48
CA SER A 62 -5.42 -9.91 4.47
C SER A 62 -4.94 -8.50 4.85
N LYS A 63 -4.11 -8.37 5.88
CA LYS A 63 -3.51 -7.07 6.24
C LYS A 63 -2.67 -6.50 5.11
N VAL A 64 -1.85 -7.33 4.46
CA VAL A 64 -1.03 -6.90 3.32
C VAL A 64 -1.92 -6.45 2.16
N GLU A 65 -2.93 -7.24 1.77
CA GLU A 65 -3.86 -6.88 0.68
C GLU A 65 -4.69 -5.63 0.99
N ASN A 66 -4.84 -5.24 2.26
CA ASN A 66 -5.51 -4.01 2.70
C ASN A 66 -4.55 -2.83 2.92
N GLY A 67 -3.24 -2.99 2.69
CA GLY A 67 -2.23 -1.93 2.87
C GLY A 67 -1.75 -1.71 4.31
N GLU A 68 -2.07 -2.64 5.20
CA GLU A 68 -1.73 -2.61 6.63
C GLU A 68 -0.54 -3.53 6.95
N PHE A 69 0.53 -3.47 6.17
CA PHE A 69 1.74 -4.26 6.43
C PHE A 69 2.77 -3.49 7.25
N SER A 70 3.05 -3.97 8.46
CA SER A 70 4.03 -3.37 9.39
C SER A 70 5.42 -4.01 9.34
N SER A 71 5.59 -5.08 8.56
CA SER A 71 6.84 -5.84 8.47
C SER A 71 7.29 -6.00 7.03
N VAL A 72 8.47 -5.44 6.72
CA VAL A 72 9.15 -5.63 5.44
C VAL A 72 9.43 -7.11 5.18
N ILE A 73 9.79 -7.87 6.23
CA ILE A 73 10.06 -9.32 6.14
C ILE A 73 8.83 -10.09 5.66
N THR A 74 7.64 -9.75 6.18
CA THR A 74 6.40 -10.41 5.75
C THR A 74 6.10 -10.09 4.29
N LEU A 75 6.28 -8.82 3.89
CA LEU A 75 6.09 -8.40 2.51
C LEU A 75 7.07 -9.10 1.56
N GLU A 76 8.34 -9.19 1.93
CA GLU A 76 9.38 -9.90 1.17
C GLU A 76 9.03 -11.37 0.98
N LYS A 77 8.61 -12.09 2.03
CA LYS A 77 8.18 -13.49 1.91
C LYS A 77 7.06 -13.69 0.91
N ILE A 78 6.04 -12.81 0.96
CA ILE A 78 4.92 -12.87 0.02
C ILE A 78 5.39 -12.58 -1.40
N LEU A 79 6.20 -11.54 -1.59
CA LEU A 79 6.70 -11.16 -2.90
C LEU A 79 7.57 -12.26 -3.52
N LEU A 80 8.44 -12.88 -2.73
CA LEU A 80 9.29 -13.99 -3.19
C LEU A 80 8.44 -15.18 -3.68
N ALA A 81 7.35 -15.50 -3.00
CA ALA A 81 6.45 -16.57 -3.42
C ALA A 81 5.77 -16.29 -4.77
N ILE A 82 5.60 -15.02 -5.14
CA ILE A 82 5.02 -14.60 -6.43
C ILE A 82 6.08 -14.27 -7.49
N GLY A 83 7.36 -14.57 -7.22
CA GLY A 83 8.47 -14.31 -8.14
C GLY A 83 8.90 -12.85 -8.21
N MET A 84 8.67 -12.07 -7.15
CA MET A 84 9.01 -10.66 -7.04
C MET A 84 9.86 -10.40 -5.79
N THR A 85 10.43 -9.20 -5.70
CA THR A 85 11.14 -8.75 -4.50
C THR A 85 11.03 -7.23 -4.35
N VAL A 86 11.38 -6.70 -3.18
CA VAL A 86 11.44 -5.26 -2.94
C VAL A 86 12.81 -4.72 -3.28
N GLN A 87 12.84 -3.50 -3.83
CA GLN A 87 14.05 -2.69 -3.90
C GLN A 87 13.90 -1.49 -2.98
N ILE A 88 14.70 -1.44 -1.92
CA ILE A 88 14.65 -0.36 -0.93
C ILE A 88 15.72 0.66 -1.28
N LYS A 89 15.32 1.94 -1.37
CA LYS A 89 16.23 3.07 -1.60
C LYS A 89 16.01 4.14 -0.55
N ALA A 90 17.10 4.59 0.08
CA ALA A 90 17.07 5.79 0.90
C ALA A 90 16.88 7.02 0.00
N VAL A 91 15.87 7.83 0.29
CA VAL A 91 15.56 9.07 -0.42
C VAL A 91 15.51 10.24 0.55
N PRO A 92 15.97 11.45 0.15
CA PRO A 92 15.85 12.63 0.99
C PRO A 92 14.38 12.98 1.28
N ILE A 93 14.09 13.38 2.52
CA ILE A 93 12.77 13.92 2.88
C ILE A 93 12.58 15.27 2.17
N LYS A 94 11.46 15.45 1.47
CA LYS A 94 11.10 16.75 0.88
C LYS A 94 10.77 17.73 2.02
N LYS A 95 11.68 18.66 2.33
CA LYS A 95 11.51 19.71 3.39
C LYS A 95 10.23 20.58 3.27
N ASN A 96 9.56 20.57 2.12
CA ASN A 96 8.36 21.37 1.85
C ASN A 96 7.05 20.56 1.90
N GLY A 97 7.09 19.26 2.22
CA GLY A 97 5.90 18.44 2.45
C GLY A 97 5.17 18.86 3.73
N LYS A 98 3.85 18.80 3.73
CA LYS A 98 3.06 19.02 4.96
C LYS A 98 3.12 17.77 5.84
N VAL A 99 3.30 16.59 5.26
CA VAL A 99 3.42 15.30 5.98
C VAL A 99 4.74 15.22 6.74
N SER A 100 5.86 15.62 6.13
CA SER A 100 7.18 15.59 6.80
C SER A 100 7.20 16.41 8.09
N ARG A 101 6.54 17.57 8.11
CA ARG A 101 6.41 18.43 9.29
C ARG A 101 5.51 17.86 10.39
N LEU A 102 4.59 16.94 10.06
CA LEU A 102 3.73 16.27 11.05
C LEU A 102 4.46 15.08 11.69
N ALA A 103 5.26 14.34 10.90
CA ALA A 103 6.15 13.30 11.41
C ALA A 103 7.19 13.90 12.39
N GLU A 104 7.75 15.08 12.08
CA GLU A 104 8.64 15.82 12.99
C GLU A 104 7.95 16.25 14.31
N LYS A 105 6.62 16.41 14.30
CA LYS A 105 5.82 16.79 15.48
C LYS A 105 5.28 15.60 16.28
N GLY A 106 5.69 14.37 15.95
CA GLY A 106 5.26 13.16 16.67
C GLY A 106 3.80 12.76 16.43
N ILE A 107 3.14 13.34 15.42
CA ILE A 107 1.78 12.93 15.04
C ILE A 107 1.91 11.66 14.21
N ARG A 108 1.37 10.55 14.71
CA ARG A 108 1.31 9.29 13.97
C ARG A 108 0.37 9.46 12.78
N ILE A 109 0.91 9.27 11.57
CA ILE A 109 0.18 9.13 10.31
C ILE A 109 -0.25 7.69 10.10
#